data_AF-A0A3D0Z8Z4-F1
#
_entry.id   AF-A0A3D0Z8Z4-F1
#
_cell.length_a   1.000
_cell.length_b   1.000
_cell.length_c   1.000
_cell.angle_alpha   90.00
_cell.angle_beta   90.00
_cell.angle_gamma   90.00
#
_symmetry.space_group_name_H-M   'P 1'
#
loop_
_entity.id
_entity.type
_entity.pdbx_description
1 polymer ?
#
loop_
_entity_poly.entity_id
_entity_poly.type
_entity_poly.pdbx_seq_one_letter_code
_entity_poly.pdbx_strand_id
1 'polypeptide(L)'
;MPYKRYKSSVSLSKPEKVELMNEYISFYSDLIQKHDCDVLNVKIPREIFSIFLDDIGSKLNEYAIKMAEGGPVKDFLDSNPLPPHMKELLPDDFRAFSLLLNALKQWVSAESLSTDRFLLGGTARQTCREAVSNCIVTGDELGNNPELHHPLRDGRPPIYISKTGHDLIEHKNKQSDNQPNNELLQIMKTLKKEKHMSWVLIREGCNAIITRSTQHRPNAMSHANTIIKATGMSATEVINFLNLHNL
;
A
#
# COMPACT_ATOMS: atom_id res chain seq x y z
N MET A 1 9.07 24.63 11.43
CA MET A 1 8.75 24.02 12.75
C MET A 1 9.12 22.54 12.70
N PRO A 2 9.60 21.94 13.81
CA PRO A 2 9.87 20.49 13.83
C PRO A 2 8.58 19.70 13.62
N TYR A 3 8.69 18.54 12.97
CA TYR A 3 7.59 17.59 12.81
C TYR A 3 7.00 17.20 14.17
N LYS A 4 5.67 17.20 14.28
CA LYS A 4 4.94 16.76 15.46
C LYS A 4 3.98 15.67 15.05
N ARG A 5 4.08 14.51 15.71
CA ARG A 5 3.15 13.40 15.52
C ARG A 5 1.73 13.81 15.87
N TYR A 6 0.77 13.25 15.13
CA TYR A 6 -0.62 13.28 15.52
C TYR A 6 -0.79 12.55 16.87
N LYS A 7 -1.51 13.20 17.78
CA LYS A 7 -1.89 12.65 19.08
C LYS A 7 -3.35 13.00 19.33
N SER A 8 -4.09 12.09 19.95
CA SER A 8 -5.42 12.40 20.43
C SER A 8 -5.32 13.50 21.48
N SER A 9 -6.13 14.54 21.34
CA SER A 9 -6.35 15.55 22.39
C SER A 9 -7.23 15.01 23.52
N VAL A 10 -7.93 13.91 23.28
CA VAL A 10 -8.84 13.24 24.21
C VAL A 10 -8.14 12.03 24.83
N SER A 11 -8.19 11.94 26.16
CA SER A 11 -7.70 10.77 26.90
C SER A 11 -8.88 9.92 27.35
N LEU A 12 -9.04 8.75 26.74
CA LEU A 12 -10.06 7.78 27.13
C LEU A 12 -9.55 6.90 28.27
N SER A 13 -10.37 6.75 29.30
CA SER A 13 -10.23 5.75 30.35
C SER A 13 -10.42 4.33 29.79
N LYS A 14 -10.07 3.32 30.57
CA LYS A 14 -10.23 1.92 30.15
C LYS A 14 -11.70 1.56 29.86
N PRO A 15 -12.70 1.91 30.71
CA PRO A 15 -14.11 1.65 30.40
C PRO A 15 -14.58 2.33 29.11
N GLU A 16 -14.24 3.61 28.91
CA GLU A 16 -14.62 4.36 27.70
C GLU A 16 -14.05 3.73 26.43
N LYS A 17 -12.83 3.19 26.48
CA LYS A 17 -12.24 2.45 25.35
C LYS A 17 -13.01 1.17 25.05
N VAL A 18 -13.48 0.44 26.06
CA VAL A 18 -14.27 -0.79 25.85
C VAL A 18 -15.64 -0.45 25.28
N GLU A 19 -16.29 0.59 25.80
CA GLU A 19 -17.57 1.09 25.30
C GLU A 19 -17.47 1.53 23.82
N LEU A 20 -16.44 2.31 23.49
CA LEU A 20 -16.14 2.69 22.10
C LEU A 20 -15.99 1.45 21.19
N MET A 21 -15.29 0.42 21.65
CA MET A 21 -15.11 -0.80 20.87
C MET A 21 -16.42 -1.59 20.73
N ASN A 22 -17.28 -1.62 21.74
CA ASN A 22 -18.60 -2.25 21.66
C ASN A 22 -19.48 -1.56 20.61
N GLU A 23 -19.52 -0.24 20.61
CA GLU A 23 -20.24 0.55 19.60
C GLU A 23 -19.67 0.28 18.20
N TYR A 24 -18.34 0.33 18.07
CA TYR A 24 -17.64 0.13 16.80
C TYR A 24 -17.90 -1.27 16.21
N ILE A 25 -17.93 -2.31 17.04
CA ILE A 25 -18.17 -3.69 16.62
C ILE A 25 -19.65 -3.88 16.26
N SER A 26 -20.58 -3.29 17.03
CA SER A 26 -22.00 -3.29 16.69
C SER A 26 -22.23 -2.62 15.33
N PHE A 27 -21.57 -1.49 15.09
CA PHE A 27 -21.62 -0.78 13.82
C PHE A 27 -21.19 -1.66 12.63
N TYR A 28 -20.06 -2.37 12.73
CA TYR A 28 -19.66 -3.29 11.64
C TYR A 28 -20.55 -4.51 11.52
N SER A 29 -21.08 -5.03 12.62
CA SER A 29 -22.03 -6.14 12.58
C SER A 29 -23.27 -5.76 11.76
N ASP A 30 -23.80 -4.56 11.95
CA ASP A 30 -24.92 -4.03 11.17
C ASP A 30 -24.55 -3.80 9.70
N LEU A 31 -23.33 -3.35 9.42
CA LEU A 31 -22.85 -3.17 8.05
C LEU A 31 -22.69 -4.50 7.32
N ILE A 32 -22.17 -5.53 7.98
CA ILE A 32 -22.00 -6.88 7.39
C ILE A 32 -23.37 -7.45 7.00
N GLN A 33 -24.41 -7.23 7.80
CA GLN A 33 -25.76 -7.67 7.44
C GLN A 33 -26.31 -6.99 6.18
N LYS A 34 -25.88 -5.76 5.89
CA LYS A 34 -26.37 -4.95 4.75
C LYS A 34 -25.52 -5.08 3.50
N HIS A 35 -24.22 -5.28 3.66
CA HIS A 35 -23.22 -5.14 2.61
C HIS A 35 -22.24 -6.32 2.54
N ASP A 36 -22.51 -7.40 3.29
CA ASP A 36 -21.60 -8.54 3.46
C ASP A 36 -20.22 -8.11 4.02
N CYS A 37 -19.25 -9.01 4.00
CA CYS A 37 -17.92 -8.83 4.58
C CYS A 37 -17.04 -7.82 3.82
N ASP A 38 -17.48 -7.29 2.68
CA ASP A 38 -16.70 -6.36 1.85
C ASP A 38 -16.37 -5.05 2.59
N VAL A 39 -17.24 -4.65 3.52
CA VAL A 39 -17.04 -3.49 4.42
C VAL A 39 -15.85 -3.66 5.36
N LEU A 40 -15.34 -4.88 5.50
CA LEU A 40 -14.16 -5.20 6.29
C LEU A 40 -12.88 -5.21 5.44
N ASN A 41 -12.92 -4.99 4.12
CA ASN A 41 -11.70 -5.01 3.29
C ASN A 41 -11.65 -3.80 2.36
N VAL A 42 -11.85 -2.61 2.93
CA VAL A 42 -11.92 -1.38 2.16
C VAL A 42 -10.51 -0.85 1.91
N LYS A 43 -10.16 -0.73 0.62
CA LYS A 43 -8.87 -0.21 0.17
C LYS A 43 -9.07 1.02 -0.70
N ILE A 44 -8.26 2.04 -0.44
CA ILE A 44 -8.13 3.17 -1.34
C ILE A 44 -7.16 2.80 -2.47
N PRO A 45 -7.47 3.13 -3.74
CA PRO A 45 -6.54 2.97 -4.86
C PRO A 45 -5.19 3.65 -4.58
N ARG A 46 -4.09 2.99 -4.95
CA ARG A 46 -2.73 3.47 -4.65
C ARG A 46 -2.40 4.75 -5.43
N GLU A 47 -3.02 4.93 -6.58
CA GLU A 47 -2.80 5.98 -7.57
C GLU A 47 -3.18 7.34 -7.01
N ILE A 48 -4.12 7.38 -6.07
CA ILE A 48 -4.49 8.58 -5.31
C ILE A 48 -3.28 9.16 -4.56
N PHE A 49 -2.33 8.30 -4.16
CA PHE A 49 -1.11 8.72 -3.48
C PHE A 49 0.12 8.77 -4.41
N SER A 50 -0.02 8.49 -5.70
CA SER A 50 1.12 8.36 -6.63
C SER A 50 2.00 9.62 -6.66
N ILE A 51 1.40 10.78 -6.86
CA ILE A 51 2.11 12.08 -6.90
C ILE A 51 2.92 12.30 -5.63
N PHE A 52 2.32 12.04 -4.46
CA PHE A 52 3.00 12.19 -3.18
C PHE A 52 4.14 11.17 -2.98
N LEU A 53 3.94 9.92 -3.41
CA LEU A 53 4.97 8.88 -3.33
C LEU A 53 6.14 9.18 -4.28
N ASP A 54 5.86 9.73 -5.46
CA ASP A 54 6.87 10.18 -6.41
C ASP A 54 7.66 11.36 -5.83
N ASP A 55 7.00 12.33 -5.19
CA ASP A 55 7.66 13.44 -4.49
C ASP A 55 8.61 12.95 -3.39
N ILE A 56 8.20 11.94 -2.60
CA ILE A 56 9.08 11.30 -1.62
C ILE A 56 10.29 10.68 -2.33
N GLY A 57 10.07 9.92 -3.40
CA GLY A 57 11.14 9.28 -4.17
C GLY A 57 12.15 10.29 -4.72
N SER A 58 11.67 11.39 -5.31
CA SER A 58 12.50 12.48 -5.81
C SER A 58 13.31 13.14 -4.71
N LYS A 59 12.71 13.39 -3.53
CA LYS A 59 13.44 13.93 -2.37
C LYS A 59 14.51 12.96 -1.87
N LEU A 60 14.21 11.67 -1.79
CA LEU A 60 15.19 10.67 -1.38
C LEU A 60 16.43 10.70 -2.30
N ASN A 61 16.23 10.77 -3.61
CA ASN A 61 17.33 10.87 -4.57
C ASN A 61 18.14 12.16 -4.38
N GLU A 62 17.47 13.30 -4.24
CA GLU A 62 18.12 14.60 -4.04
C GLU A 62 18.99 14.60 -2.77
N TYR A 63 18.46 14.12 -1.65
CA TYR A 63 19.19 14.06 -0.39
C TYR A 63 20.32 13.02 -0.44
N ALA A 64 20.12 11.89 -1.12
CA ALA A 64 21.15 10.87 -1.27
C ALA A 64 22.40 11.41 -1.97
N ILE A 65 22.23 12.15 -3.08
CA ILE A 65 23.34 12.80 -3.80
C ILE A 65 24.08 13.75 -2.87
N LYS A 66 23.36 14.68 -2.21
CA LYS A 66 23.95 15.66 -1.28
C LYS A 66 24.70 15.00 -0.13
N MET A 67 24.17 13.92 0.44
CA MET A 67 24.78 13.19 1.54
C MET A 67 26.02 12.39 1.12
N ALA A 68 26.12 12.01 -0.15
CA ALA A 68 27.29 11.34 -0.70
C ALA A 68 28.45 12.31 -1.01
N GLU A 69 28.18 13.60 -1.19
CA GLU A 69 29.20 14.62 -1.48
C GLU A 69 30.01 15.02 -0.23
N GLY A 70 29.45 14.91 0.97
CA GLY A 70 30.15 15.28 2.20
C GLY A 70 29.37 15.09 3.49
N GLY A 71 30.06 15.24 4.62
CA GLY A 71 29.50 15.12 5.96
C GLY A 71 29.39 13.68 6.47
N PRO A 72 28.60 13.44 7.53
CA PRO A 72 28.64 12.17 8.27
C PRO A 72 28.32 10.92 7.45
N VAL A 73 27.47 11.03 6.43
CA VAL A 73 27.16 9.91 5.54
C VAL A 73 28.35 9.60 4.64
N LYS A 74 28.99 10.61 4.05
CA LYS A 74 30.22 10.41 3.27
C LYS A 74 31.34 9.83 4.13
N ASP A 75 31.56 10.36 5.34
CA ASP A 75 32.54 9.83 6.29
C ASP A 75 32.28 8.35 6.61
N PHE A 76 31.01 7.97 6.78
CA PHE A 76 30.59 6.58 6.96
C PHE A 76 30.90 5.73 5.72
N LEU A 77 30.61 6.21 4.51
CA LEU A 77 30.89 5.48 3.26
C LEU A 77 32.39 5.27 3.03
N ASP A 78 33.22 6.27 3.35
CA ASP A 78 34.67 6.22 3.22
C ASP A 78 35.30 5.27 4.26
N SER A 79 34.75 5.25 5.47
CA SER A 79 35.17 4.32 6.53
C SER A 79 34.71 2.88 6.28
N ASN A 80 33.80 2.65 5.33
CA ASN A 80 33.28 1.34 4.97
C ASN A 80 33.46 1.09 3.46
N PRO A 81 34.71 0.91 2.98
CA PRO A 81 34.99 0.76 1.56
C PRO A 81 34.41 -0.53 1.00
N LEU A 82 34.04 -0.50 -0.28
CA LEU A 82 33.57 -1.67 -1.00
C LEU A 82 34.74 -2.50 -1.56
N PRO A 83 34.54 -3.80 -1.78
CA PRO A 83 35.46 -4.60 -2.60
C PRO A 83 35.65 -3.98 -4.00
N PRO A 84 36.84 -4.10 -4.62
CA PRO A 84 37.20 -3.34 -5.83
C PRO A 84 36.17 -3.41 -6.96
N HIS A 85 35.72 -4.60 -7.35
CA HIS A 85 34.72 -4.75 -8.43
C HIS A 85 33.34 -4.21 -8.06
N MET A 86 32.98 -4.19 -6.77
CA MET A 86 31.71 -3.65 -6.31
C MET A 86 31.72 -2.13 -6.30
N LYS A 87 32.89 -1.51 -6.05
CA LYS A 87 33.05 -0.06 -6.04
C LYS A 87 32.67 0.57 -7.38
N GLU A 88 32.92 -0.13 -8.48
CA GLU A 88 32.55 0.33 -9.84
C GLU A 88 31.04 0.22 -10.12
N LEU A 89 30.32 -0.64 -9.38
CA LEU A 89 28.91 -0.94 -9.60
C LEU A 89 27.98 -0.24 -8.61
N LEU A 90 28.50 0.22 -7.47
CA LEU A 90 27.74 0.82 -6.38
C LEU A 90 28.29 2.22 -6.08
N PRO A 91 27.81 3.25 -6.80
CA PRO A 91 28.22 4.62 -6.56
C PRO A 91 27.72 5.10 -5.19
N ASP A 92 28.43 6.08 -4.62
CA ASP A 92 28.19 6.53 -3.25
C ASP A 92 26.80 7.15 -3.05
N ASP A 93 26.23 7.80 -4.07
CA ASP A 93 24.86 8.34 -4.06
C ASP A 93 23.81 7.23 -3.93
N PHE A 94 23.96 6.11 -4.63
CA PHE A 94 23.08 4.96 -4.48
C PHE A 94 23.23 4.29 -3.10
N ARG A 95 24.46 4.23 -2.57
CA ARG A 95 24.70 3.72 -1.21
C ARG A 95 24.04 4.63 -0.16
N ALA A 96 24.17 5.95 -0.30
CA ALA A 96 23.50 6.92 0.55
C ALA A 96 21.97 6.82 0.42
N PHE A 97 21.43 6.63 -0.78
CA PHE A 97 20.01 6.38 -1.01
C PHE A 97 19.53 5.14 -0.25
N SER A 98 20.30 4.06 -0.29
CA SER A 98 19.95 2.82 0.42
C SER A 98 19.91 3.01 1.94
N LEU A 99 20.84 3.77 2.50
CA LEU A 99 20.85 4.14 3.93
C LEU A 99 19.62 5.00 4.28
N LEU A 100 19.30 5.98 3.44
CA LEU A 100 18.17 6.88 3.64
C LEU A 100 16.83 6.14 3.54
N LEU A 101 16.68 5.22 2.58
CA LEU A 101 15.50 4.38 2.44
C LEU A 101 15.28 3.49 3.67
N ASN A 102 16.35 2.94 4.24
CA ASN A 102 16.27 2.16 5.48
C ASN A 102 15.83 3.02 6.68
N ALA A 103 16.35 4.24 6.80
CA ALA A 103 15.90 5.18 7.82
C ALA A 103 14.42 5.56 7.64
N LEU A 104 13.99 5.82 6.40
CA LEU A 104 12.59 6.10 6.09
C LEU A 104 11.68 4.92 6.45
N LYS A 105 12.09 3.69 6.16
CA LYS A 105 11.33 2.48 6.54
C LYS A 105 11.12 2.40 8.05
N GLN A 106 12.15 2.65 8.84
CA GLN A 106 12.06 2.67 10.31
C GLN A 106 11.11 3.78 10.78
N TRP A 107 11.21 4.97 10.18
CA TRP A 107 10.33 6.09 10.48
C TRP A 107 8.86 5.77 10.17
N VAL A 108 8.54 5.27 8.96
CA VAL A 108 7.19 4.87 8.56
C VAL A 108 6.62 3.81 9.50
N SER A 109 7.43 2.83 9.90
CA SER A 109 7.01 1.81 10.87
C SER A 109 6.65 2.42 12.23
N ALA A 110 7.42 3.40 12.69
CA ALA A 110 7.15 4.09 13.96
C ALA A 110 5.91 4.98 13.89
N GLU A 111 5.66 5.64 12.74
CA GLU A 111 4.45 6.42 12.51
C GLU A 111 3.22 5.53 12.42
N SER A 112 3.29 4.40 11.70
CA SER A 112 2.19 3.43 11.64
C SER A 112 1.81 2.94 13.03
N LEU A 113 2.79 2.58 13.86
CA LEU A 113 2.54 2.15 15.24
C LEU A 113 1.94 3.27 16.09
N SER A 114 2.32 4.53 15.85
CA SER A 114 1.74 5.68 16.55
C SER A 114 0.28 5.90 16.15
N THR A 115 -0.03 5.76 14.87
CA THR A 115 -1.39 5.88 14.33
C THR A 115 -2.29 4.76 14.86
N ASP A 116 -1.82 3.51 14.90
CA ASP A 116 -2.60 2.39 15.46
C ASP A 116 -2.92 2.59 16.94
N ARG A 117 -2.07 3.33 17.65
CA ARG A 117 -2.22 3.66 19.07
C ARG A 117 -3.04 4.94 19.32
N PHE A 118 -3.53 5.61 18.27
CA PHE A 118 -4.11 6.96 18.41
C PHE A 118 -5.30 7.01 19.38
N LEU A 119 -6.24 6.07 19.27
CA LEU A 119 -7.42 6.00 20.15
C LEU A 119 -7.21 5.07 21.36
N LEU A 120 -6.71 3.85 21.10
CA LEU A 120 -6.64 2.82 22.14
C LEU A 120 -5.31 2.83 22.91
N GLY A 121 -4.28 3.52 22.42
CA GLY A 121 -2.93 3.39 22.96
C GLY A 121 -2.39 1.97 22.76
N GLY A 122 -1.51 1.53 23.65
CA GLY A 122 -0.91 0.19 23.62
C GLY A 122 -1.82 -0.96 24.06
N THR A 123 -3.12 -0.72 24.27
CA THR A 123 -4.04 -1.71 24.88
C THR A 123 -5.02 -2.34 23.91
N ALA A 124 -4.89 -2.11 22.59
CA ALA A 124 -5.87 -2.54 21.58
C ALA A 124 -6.33 -4.00 21.75
N ARG A 125 -5.40 -4.95 21.89
CA ARG A 125 -5.73 -6.37 22.05
C ARG A 125 -6.52 -6.66 23.33
N GLN A 126 -6.14 -6.04 24.45
CA GLN A 126 -6.83 -6.22 25.72
C GLN A 126 -8.23 -5.60 25.66
N THR A 127 -8.33 -4.37 25.17
CA THR A 127 -9.61 -3.67 25.03
C THR A 127 -10.57 -4.43 24.11
N CYS A 128 -10.09 -4.93 22.97
CA CYS A 128 -10.94 -5.70 22.05
C CYS A 128 -11.42 -7.02 22.65
N ARG A 129 -10.57 -7.73 23.42
CA ARG A 129 -10.95 -8.96 24.11
C ARG A 129 -12.00 -8.73 25.20
N GLU A 130 -11.97 -7.58 25.86
CA GLU A 130 -12.98 -7.20 26.86
C GLU A 130 -14.30 -6.76 26.22
N ALA A 131 -14.26 -6.29 24.96
CA ALA A 131 -15.43 -5.84 24.22
C ALA A 131 -16.22 -7.00 23.59
N VAL A 132 -15.55 -8.06 23.12
CA VAL A 132 -16.20 -9.09 22.30
C VAL A 132 -15.73 -10.51 22.61
N SER A 133 -16.70 -11.41 22.71
CA SER A 133 -16.50 -12.86 22.86
C SER A 133 -16.67 -13.65 21.56
N ASN A 134 -17.33 -13.11 20.54
CA ASN A 134 -17.68 -13.84 19.31
C ASN A 134 -17.17 -13.13 18.05
N CYS A 135 -16.76 -13.90 17.05
CA CYS A 135 -16.31 -13.34 15.78
C CYS A 135 -17.49 -12.76 15.02
N ILE A 136 -17.43 -11.48 14.65
CA ILE A 136 -18.51 -10.81 13.89
C ILE A 136 -18.68 -11.35 12.46
N VAL A 137 -17.70 -12.11 11.97
CA VAL A 137 -17.70 -12.69 10.61
C VAL A 137 -18.29 -14.09 10.61
N THR A 138 -17.86 -14.96 11.53
CA THR A 138 -18.29 -16.37 11.55
C THR A 138 -19.39 -16.65 12.57
N GLY A 139 -19.57 -15.78 13.57
CA GLY A 139 -20.47 -15.99 14.72
C GLY A 139 -19.86 -16.85 15.84
N ASP A 140 -18.76 -17.55 15.57
CA ASP A 140 -18.12 -18.46 16.51
C ASP A 140 -17.48 -17.73 17.69
N GLU A 141 -17.35 -18.41 18.83
CA GLU A 141 -16.60 -17.90 19.97
C GLU A 141 -15.12 -17.64 19.60
N LEU A 142 -14.62 -16.46 19.98
CA LEU A 142 -13.22 -16.09 19.84
C LEU A 142 -12.41 -16.86 20.89
N GLY A 143 -11.84 -17.99 20.47
CA GLY A 143 -10.98 -18.81 21.30
C GLY A 143 -9.66 -18.15 21.69
N ASN A 144 -8.65 -18.97 21.99
CA ASN A 144 -7.39 -18.48 22.56
C ASN A 144 -6.50 -17.68 21.59
N ASN A 145 -6.74 -17.79 20.28
CA ASN A 145 -5.86 -17.19 19.27
C ASN A 145 -6.58 -16.35 18.21
N PRO A 146 -7.24 -15.24 18.59
CA PRO A 146 -7.90 -14.34 17.66
C PRO A 146 -6.91 -13.31 17.08
N GLU A 147 -7.30 -12.73 15.94
CA GLU A 147 -6.49 -11.83 15.14
C GLU A 147 -7.06 -10.41 15.14
N LEU A 148 -6.16 -9.43 15.06
CA LEU A 148 -6.52 -8.02 14.91
C LEU A 148 -6.62 -7.70 13.42
N HIS A 149 -7.84 -7.41 12.98
CA HIS A 149 -8.13 -7.08 11.60
C HIS A 149 -8.49 -5.59 11.48
N HIS A 150 -7.97 -4.92 10.46
CA HIS A 150 -8.24 -3.50 10.22
C HIS A 150 -9.16 -3.37 9.01
N PRO A 151 -10.46 -3.04 9.20
CA PRO A 151 -11.41 -2.86 8.10
C PRO A 151 -10.96 -1.81 7.08
N LEU A 152 -10.32 -0.76 7.60
CA LEU A 152 -9.75 0.36 6.88
C LEU A 152 -8.50 0.82 7.62
N ARG A 153 -7.49 1.31 6.88
CA ARG A 153 -6.24 1.84 7.44
C ARG A 153 -6.20 3.37 7.44
N ASP A 154 -7.23 3.99 8.03
CA ASP A 154 -7.39 5.44 8.18
C ASP A 154 -7.20 5.93 9.64
N GLY A 155 -6.67 5.07 10.51
CA GLY A 155 -6.47 5.35 11.94
C GLY A 155 -7.58 4.84 12.85
N ARG A 156 -8.61 4.20 12.30
CA ARG A 156 -9.59 3.46 13.09
C ARG A 156 -8.95 2.26 13.81
N PRO A 157 -9.47 1.87 14.99
CA PRO A 157 -8.95 0.70 15.70
C PRO A 157 -9.20 -0.60 14.92
N PRO A 158 -8.40 -1.65 15.18
CA PRO A 158 -8.70 -2.98 14.69
C PRO A 158 -9.94 -3.56 15.37
N ILE A 159 -10.58 -4.52 14.71
CA ILE A 159 -11.57 -5.42 15.28
C ILE A 159 -10.95 -6.79 15.56
N TYR A 160 -11.54 -7.54 16.49
CA TYR A 160 -11.09 -8.88 16.84
C TYR A 160 -11.91 -9.92 16.11
N ILE A 161 -11.24 -10.78 15.34
CA ILE A 161 -11.88 -11.82 14.55
C ILE A 161 -11.17 -13.16 14.70
N SER A 162 -11.87 -14.25 14.38
CA SER A 162 -11.27 -15.57 14.28
C SER A 162 -10.34 -15.61 13.06
N LYS A 163 -9.33 -16.49 13.09
CA LYS A 163 -8.46 -16.72 11.93
C LYS A 163 -9.26 -17.10 10.68
N THR A 164 -10.26 -17.98 10.84
CA THR A 164 -11.20 -18.34 9.78
C THR A 164 -11.96 -17.13 9.24
N GLY A 165 -12.44 -16.24 10.12
CA GLY A 165 -13.07 -14.99 9.71
C GLY A 165 -12.14 -14.10 8.91
N HIS A 166 -10.86 -14.05 9.30
CA HIS A 166 -9.87 -13.27 8.57
C HIS A 166 -9.62 -13.81 7.15
N ASP A 167 -9.46 -15.13 7.04
CA ASP A 167 -9.28 -15.82 5.76
C ASP A 167 -10.49 -15.59 4.83
N LEU A 168 -11.73 -15.61 5.38
CA LEU A 168 -12.95 -15.32 4.61
C LEU A 168 -12.95 -13.89 4.04
N ILE A 169 -12.54 -12.90 4.82
CA ILE A 169 -12.46 -11.50 4.37
C ILE A 169 -11.38 -11.32 3.29
N GLU A 170 -10.22 -11.97 3.44
CA GLU A 170 -9.12 -11.84 2.48
C GLU A 170 -9.37 -12.60 1.18
N HIS A 171 -10.05 -13.74 1.24
CA HIS A 171 -10.26 -14.63 0.09
C HIS A 171 -11.56 -14.43 -0.67
N LYS A 172 -12.62 -13.84 -0.09
CA LYS A 172 -13.84 -13.46 -0.85
C LYS A 172 -13.52 -12.54 -2.02
N ASN A 173 -12.57 -11.61 -1.83
CA ASN A 173 -12.07 -10.71 -2.88
C ASN A 173 -11.32 -11.42 -4.03
N LYS A 174 -11.02 -12.73 -3.93
CA LYS A 174 -10.42 -13.51 -5.03
C LYS A 174 -11.45 -14.24 -5.90
N GLN A 175 -12.71 -14.37 -5.46
CA GLN A 175 -13.75 -15.09 -6.21
C GLN A 175 -14.63 -14.18 -7.07
N SER A 176 -14.74 -12.89 -6.74
CA SER A 176 -15.36 -11.86 -7.61
C SER A 176 -14.53 -11.53 -8.86
N ASP A 177 -13.35 -12.11 -8.96
CA ASP A 177 -12.36 -11.91 -10.01
C ASP A 177 -12.67 -12.73 -11.30
N ASN A 178 -13.74 -13.53 -11.39
CA ASN A 178 -14.10 -14.26 -12.63
C ASN A 178 -15.09 -13.50 -13.53
N GLN A 179 -14.82 -12.21 -13.78
CA GLN A 179 -15.45 -11.45 -14.87
C GLN A 179 -14.52 -11.40 -16.10
N PRO A 180 -15.04 -11.25 -17.34
CA PRO A 180 -14.23 -11.11 -18.56
C PRO A 180 -13.16 -10.00 -18.48
N ASN A 181 -13.35 -8.99 -17.62
CA ASN A 181 -12.34 -7.97 -17.30
C ASN A 181 -11.07 -8.55 -16.65
N ASN A 182 -11.15 -9.67 -15.92
CA ASN A 182 -9.97 -10.25 -15.30
C ASN A 182 -9.13 -11.06 -16.31
N GLU A 183 -9.71 -11.67 -17.34
CA GLU A 183 -8.89 -12.32 -18.38
C GLU A 183 -7.97 -11.30 -19.08
N LEU A 184 -8.52 -10.14 -19.44
CA LEU A 184 -7.73 -9.03 -19.99
C LEU A 184 -6.68 -8.54 -18.99
N LEU A 185 -7.06 -8.41 -17.71
CA LEU A 185 -6.13 -8.02 -16.65
C LEU A 185 -4.98 -9.02 -16.47
N GLN A 186 -5.27 -10.32 -16.53
CA GLN A 186 -4.28 -11.40 -16.44
C GLN A 186 -3.36 -11.42 -17.66
N ILE A 187 -3.90 -11.23 -18.86
CA ILE A 187 -3.10 -11.10 -20.09
C ILE A 187 -2.13 -9.92 -19.95
N MET A 188 -2.62 -8.75 -19.55
CA MET A 188 -1.79 -7.55 -19.40
C MET A 188 -0.74 -7.71 -18.29
N LYS A 189 -1.09 -8.29 -17.14
CA LYS A 189 -0.14 -8.56 -16.03
C LYS A 189 0.93 -9.59 -16.43
N THR A 190 0.54 -10.64 -17.15
CA THR A 190 1.46 -11.67 -17.65
C THR A 190 2.45 -11.07 -18.64
N LEU A 191 1.96 -10.34 -19.64
CA LEU A 191 2.81 -9.66 -20.62
C LEU A 191 3.76 -8.66 -19.96
N LYS A 192 3.26 -7.90 -18.98
CA LYS A 192 4.09 -6.97 -18.21
C LYS A 192 5.25 -7.68 -17.52
N LYS A 193 4.99 -8.85 -16.92
CA LYS A 193 6.01 -9.63 -16.22
C LYS A 193 7.02 -10.24 -17.20
N GLU A 194 6.55 -10.90 -18.26
CA GLU A 194 7.38 -11.59 -19.23
C GLU A 194 8.26 -10.65 -20.07
N LYS A 195 7.71 -9.46 -20.41
CA LYS A 195 8.39 -8.47 -21.23
C LYS A 195 8.94 -7.29 -20.42
N HIS A 196 8.93 -7.38 -19.10
CA HIS A 196 9.42 -6.35 -18.17
C HIS A 196 8.87 -4.94 -18.46
N MET A 197 7.59 -4.85 -18.81
CA MET A 197 6.98 -3.57 -19.19
C MET A 197 6.63 -2.70 -17.96
N SER A 198 6.54 -1.40 -18.18
CA SER A 198 6.04 -0.43 -17.21
C SER A 198 4.65 0.04 -17.60
N TRP A 199 3.73 0.09 -16.64
CA TRP A 199 2.38 0.64 -16.87
C TRP A 199 2.43 2.10 -17.31
N VAL A 200 3.37 2.87 -16.77
CA VAL A 200 3.58 4.27 -17.15
C VAL A 200 3.97 4.37 -18.62
N LEU A 201 4.85 3.50 -19.10
CA LEU A 201 5.25 3.47 -20.52
C LEU A 201 4.13 2.97 -21.43
N ILE A 202 3.29 2.03 -20.96
CA ILE A 202 2.09 1.59 -21.70
C ILE A 202 1.11 2.77 -21.85
N ARG A 203 0.82 3.50 -20.76
CA ARG A 203 -0.05 4.69 -20.76
C ARG A 203 0.49 5.77 -21.68
N GLU A 204 1.77 6.09 -21.57
CA GLU A 204 2.44 7.09 -22.38
C GLU A 204 2.42 6.73 -23.87
N GLY A 205 2.66 5.46 -24.21
CA GLY A 205 2.53 4.98 -25.58
C GLY A 205 1.11 5.06 -26.11
N CYS A 206 0.10 4.70 -25.30
CA CYS A 206 -1.31 4.85 -25.70
C CYS A 206 -1.69 6.32 -25.91
N ASN A 207 -1.24 7.22 -25.03
CA ASN A 207 -1.45 8.67 -25.19
C ASN A 207 -0.79 9.20 -26.45
N ALA A 208 0.43 8.76 -26.77
CA ALA A 208 1.13 9.12 -28.00
C ALA A 208 0.37 8.64 -29.26
N ILE A 209 -0.20 7.43 -29.23
CA ILE A 209 -1.05 6.90 -30.31
C ILE A 209 -2.31 7.76 -30.50
N ILE A 210 -3.00 8.10 -29.41
CA ILE A 210 -4.24 8.90 -29.45
C ILE A 210 -3.98 10.31 -29.97
N THR A 211 -2.94 10.97 -29.45
CA THR A 211 -2.61 12.36 -29.76
C THR A 211 -1.76 12.51 -31.03
N ARG A 212 -1.31 11.39 -31.62
CA ARG A 212 -0.32 11.34 -32.71
C ARG A 212 0.96 12.12 -32.37
N SER A 213 1.33 12.16 -31.10
CA SER A 213 2.52 12.85 -30.62
C SER A 213 3.78 12.03 -30.89
N THR A 214 4.85 12.70 -31.30
CA THR A 214 6.20 12.13 -31.39
C THR A 214 7.00 12.28 -30.09
N GLN A 215 6.45 13.00 -29.10
CA GLN A 215 7.07 13.16 -27.79
C GLN A 215 6.61 12.05 -26.84
N HIS A 216 7.44 11.02 -26.72
CA HIS A 216 7.30 9.96 -25.73
C HIS A 216 8.67 9.35 -25.42
N ARG A 217 8.80 8.73 -24.26
CA ARG A 217 10.01 7.99 -23.87
C ARG A 217 10.28 6.81 -24.82
N PRO A 218 11.55 6.38 -24.93
CA PRO A 218 11.90 5.16 -25.66
C PRO A 218 11.06 3.96 -25.19
N ASN A 219 10.69 3.09 -26.14
CA ASN A 219 9.88 1.87 -25.93
C ASN A 219 8.42 2.07 -25.52
N ALA A 220 7.95 3.29 -25.21
CA ALA A 220 6.56 3.56 -24.84
C ALA A 220 5.57 3.05 -25.90
N MET A 221 5.79 3.39 -27.17
CA MET A 221 4.97 2.92 -28.30
C MET A 221 5.02 1.40 -28.49
N SER A 222 6.18 0.78 -28.29
CA SER A 222 6.34 -0.67 -28.43
C SER A 222 5.53 -1.43 -27.36
N HIS A 223 5.57 -0.94 -26.11
CA HIS A 223 4.78 -1.50 -25.01
C HIS A 223 3.28 -1.35 -25.27
N ALA A 224 2.83 -0.16 -25.67
CA ALA A 224 1.42 0.10 -26.00
C ALA A 224 0.91 -0.82 -27.13
N ASN A 225 1.64 -0.90 -28.24
CA ASN A 225 1.27 -1.77 -29.37
C ASN A 225 1.25 -3.25 -29.00
N THR A 226 2.15 -3.69 -28.11
CA THR A 226 2.16 -5.08 -27.62
C THR A 226 0.88 -5.41 -26.85
N ILE A 227 0.43 -4.49 -25.98
CA ILE A 227 -0.81 -4.66 -25.22
C ILE A 227 -2.01 -4.64 -26.18
N ILE A 228 -2.12 -3.62 -27.03
CA ILE A 228 -3.22 -3.47 -28.02
C ILE A 228 -3.38 -4.74 -28.87
N LYS A 229 -2.27 -5.28 -29.38
CA LYS A 229 -2.30 -6.50 -30.20
C LYS A 229 -2.77 -7.72 -29.43
N ALA A 230 -2.40 -7.85 -28.16
CA ALA A 230 -2.71 -9.01 -27.35
C ALA A 230 -4.13 -8.98 -26.76
N THR A 231 -4.65 -7.79 -26.47
CA THR A 231 -5.99 -7.62 -25.88
C THR A 231 -7.07 -7.32 -26.93
N GLY A 232 -6.68 -6.91 -28.13
CA GLY A 232 -7.61 -6.43 -29.17
C GLY A 232 -8.22 -5.06 -28.88
N MET A 233 -7.81 -4.41 -27.78
CA MET A 233 -8.33 -3.11 -27.34
C MET A 233 -7.66 -1.97 -28.11
N SER A 234 -8.41 -0.92 -28.41
CA SER A 234 -7.86 0.36 -28.88
C SER A 234 -7.04 1.04 -27.78
N ALA A 235 -6.18 2.00 -28.16
CA ALA A 235 -5.37 2.77 -27.20
C ALA A 235 -6.22 3.48 -26.14
N THR A 236 -7.40 4.00 -26.52
CA THR A 236 -8.34 4.65 -25.59
C THR A 236 -8.95 3.65 -24.61
N GLU A 237 -9.34 2.47 -25.11
CA GLU A 237 -9.87 1.40 -24.25
C GLU A 237 -8.81 0.90 -23.28
N VAL A 238 -7.55 0.74 -23.71
CA VAL A 238 -6.44 0.38 -22.82
C VAL A 238 -6.26 1.42 -21.72
N ILE A 239 -6.28 2.72 -22.03
CA ILE A 239 -6.18 3.77 -20.99
C ILE A 239 -7.36 3.70 -20.02
N ASN A 240 -8.58 3.57 -20.54
CA ASN A 240 -9.77 3.47 -19.70
C ASN A 240 -9.73 2.23 -18.82
N PHE A 241 -9.25 1.10 -19.34
CA PHE A 241 -9.07 -0.13 -18.58
C PHE A 241 -8.00 0.03 -17.50
N LEU A 242 -6.85 0.62 -17.82
CA LEU A 242 -5.81 0.92 -16.85
C LEU A 242 -6.32 1.88 -15.76
N ASN A 243 -7.17 2.86 -16.11
CA ASN A 243 -7.84 3.73 -15.14
C ASN A 243 -8.82 2.96 -14.25
N LEU A 244 -9.65 2.10 -14.84
CA LEU A 244 -10.64 1.30 -14.11
C LEU A 244 -9.99 0.29 -13.16
N HIS A 245 -8.85 -0.26 -13.55
CA HIS A 245 -8.10 -1.25 -12.78
C HIS A 245 -6.95 -0.66 -11.98
N ASN A 246 -6.80 0.66 -11.95
CA ASN A 246 -5.79 1.32 -11.13
C ASN A 246 -4.37 0.78 -11.41
N LEU A 247 -3.99 0.73 -12.70
CA LEU A 247 -2.71 0.20 -13.19
C LEU A 247 -1.83 1.27 -13.81
#